data_AF-A0A1N7SUP5-F1
#
_entry.id   AF-A0A1N7SUP5-F1
#
_cell.length_a   1.000
_cell.length_b   1.000
_cell.length_c   1.000
_cell.angle_alpha   90.00
_cell.angle_beta   90.00
_cell.angle_gamma   90.00
#
_symmetry.space_group_name_H-M   'P 1'
#
loop_
_entity.id
_entity.type
_entity.pdbx_description
1 polymer ?
#
loop_
_entity_poly.entity_id
_entity_poly.type
_entity_poly.pdbx_seq_one_letter_code
_entity_poly.pdbx_strand_id
1 'polypeptide(L)'
;MKANESDKLAQSDPMWEAAQAIKGCVRAIRKACGKLNPEDCEPGTIEYEAVTMEFLDDCIRSLGGDPDAEEDDDCFGVGATG
;
A
#
# COMPACT_ATOMS: atom_id res chain seq x y z
N MET A 1 19.48 -20.78 -2.62
CA MET A 1 18.20 -20.32 -2.06
C MET A 1 17.07 -20.79 -2.98
N LYS A 2 16.10 -21.55 -2.49
CA LYS A 2 14.88 -21.87 -3.26
C LYS A 2 13.99 -20.64 -3.21
N ALA A 3 13.63 -20.08 -4.37
CA ALA A 3 12.54 -19.11 -4.45
C ALA A 3 11.30 -19.76 -3.83
N ASN A 4 10.63 -19.05 -2.92
CA ASN A 4 9.41 -19.55 -2.29
C ASN A 4 8.36 -19.72 -3.40
N GLU A 5 7.64 -20.84 -3.44
CA GLU A 5 6.63 -21.08 -4.50
C GLU A 5 5.53 -20.00 -4.49
N SER A 6 5.34 -19.28 -3.38
CA SER A 6 4.51 -18.08 -3.27
C SER A 6 4.96 -16.92 -4.18
N ASP A 7 6.26 -16.78 -4.46
CA ASP A 7 6.79 -15.67 -5.29
C ASP A 7 6.44 -15.83 -6.78
N LYS A 8 6.15 -17.06 -7.22
CA LYS A 8 5.87 -17.37 -8.63
C LYS A 8 4.40 -17.25 -9.02
N LEU A 9 3.48 -17.33 -8.06
CA LEU A 9 2.05 -17.24 -8.31
C LEU A 9 1.52 -15.79 -8.32
N ALA A 10 2.35 -14.82 -7.91
CA ALA A 10 1.92 -13.43 -7.72
C ALA A 10 1.90 -12.57 -9.00
N GLN A 11 2.83 -12.75 -9.95
CA GLN A 11 2.98 -11.79 -11.07
C GLN A 11 1.85 -11.78 -12.10
N SER A 12 1.01 -12.82 -12.17
CA SER A 12 -0.16 -12.86 -13.05
C SER A 12 -1.49 -12.72 -12.29
N ASP A 13 -1.44 -12.46 -10.99
CA ASP A 13 -2.62 -12.27 -10.18
C ASP A 13 -3.18 -10.86 -10.45
N PRO A 14 -4.46 -10.70 -10.85
CA PRO A 14 -5.06 -9.38 -11.06
C PRO A 14 -4.99 -8.47 -9.82
N MET A 15 -5.03 -9.04 -8.63
CA MET A 15 -4.85 -8.33 -7.37
C MET A 15 -3.43 -7.79 -7.21
N TRP A 16 -2.43 -8.56 -7.64
CA TRP A 16 -1.04 -8.10 -7.65
C TRP A 16 -0.85 -6.91 -8.60
N GLU A 17 -1.39 -6.99 -9.82
CA GLU A 17 -1.34 -5.89 -10.79
C GLU A 17 -2.05 -4.64 -10.25
N ALA A 18 -3.23 -4.81 -9.65
CA ALA A 18 -3.94 -3.72 -8.99
C ALA A 18 -3.12 -3.08 -7.85
N ALA A 19 -2.48 -3.90 -7.01
CA ALA A 19 -1.62 -3.40 -5.94
C ALA A 19 -0.40 -2.64 -6.48
N GLN A 20 0.25 -3.12 -7.56
CA GLN A 20 1.35 -2.39 -8.19
C GLN A 20 0.89 -1.08 -8.81
N ALA A 21 -0.29 -1.04 -9.44
CA ALA A 21 -0.87 0.17 -9.99
C ALA A 21 -1.13 1.22 -8.89
N ILE A 22 -1.74 0.81 -7.78
CA ILE A 22 -2.00 1.69 -6.62
C ILE A 22 -0.68 2.22 -6.05
N LYS A 23 0.30 1.35 -5.82
CA LYS A 23 1.64 1.73 -5.36
C LYS A 23 2.28 2.76 -6.28
N GLY A 24 2.17 2.58 -7.61
CA GLY A 24 2.66 3.53 -8.60
C GLY A 24 1.95 4.89 -8.53
N CYS A 25 0.63 4.89 -8.41
CA CYS A 25 -0.18 6.10 -8.28
C CYS A 25 0.16 6.88 -7.00
N VAL A 26 0.20 6.21 -5.85
CA VAL A 26 0.55 6.84 -4.55
C VAL A 26 1.93 7.48 -4.64
N ARG A 27 2.92 6.78 -5.20
CA ARG A 27 4.27 7.35 -5.43
C ARG A 27 4.23 8.63 -6.25
N ALA A 28 3.50 8.62 -7.36
CA ALA A 28 3.41 9.78 -8.23
C ALA A 28 2.74 10.97 -7.52
N ILE A 29 1.66 10.74 -6.78
CA ILE A 29 0.94 11.76 -6.02
C ILE A 29 1.81 12.33 -4.92
N ARG A 30 2.48 11.49 -4.12
CA ARG A 30 3.41 11.93 -3.07
C ARG A 30 4.51 12.83 -3.63
N LYS A 31 5.14 12.45 -4.74
CA LYS A 31 6.13 13.28 -5.44
C LYS A 31 5.54 14.62 -5.90
N ALA A 32 4.33 14.62 -6.46
CA ALA A 32 3.65 15.85 -6.87
C ALA A 32 3.35 16.78 -5.68
N CYS A 33 3.11 16.22 -4.49
CA CYS A 33 2.92 16.95 -3.24
C CYS A 33 4.23 17.31 -2.52
N GLY A 34 5.40 16.97 -3.08
CA GLY A 34 6.70 17.20 -2.44
C GLY A 34 6.99 16.30 -1.24
N LYS A 35 6.27 15.19 -1.09
CA LYS A 35 6.50 14.17 -0.06
C LYS A 35 7.52 13.12 -0.52
N LEU A 36 8.30 12.60 0.43
CA LEU A 36 9.23 11.50 0.21
C LEU A 36 8.48 10.17 0.04
N ASN A 37 9.08 9.24 -0.70
CA ASN A 37 8.68 7.84 -0.78
C ASN A 37 9.71 6.98 -0.04
N PRO A 38 9.37 5.74 0.33
CA PRO A 38 10.32 4.85 1.01
C PRO A 38 11.65 4.68 0.27
N GLU A 39 11.62 4.64 -1.07
CA GLU A 39 12.84 4.54 -1.89
C GLU A 39 13.73 5.80 -1.88
N ASP A 40 13.22 6.92 -1.38
CA ASP A 40 13.96 8.18 -1.25
C ASP A 40 14.70 8.26 0.10
N CYS A 41 14.51 7.27 0.99
CA CYS A 41 15.09 7.21 2.34
C CYS A 41 16.09 6.04 2.48
N GLU A 42 17.04 6.15 3.42
CA GLU A 42 17.96 5.05 3.72
C GLU A 42 17.26 3.95 4.54
N PRO A 43 17.26 2.67 4.08
CA PRO A 43 16.59 1.59 4.78
C PRO A 43 17.11 1.37 6.21
N GLY A 44 16.19 1.09 7.13
CA GLY A 44 16.52 0.83 8.55
C GLY A 44 16.71 2.10 9.40
N THR A 45 16.49 3.28 8.82
CA THR A 45 16.41 4.53 9.58
C THR A 45 14.99 4.78 10.08
N ILE A 46 14.87 5.57 11.15
CA ILE A 46 13.57 6.02 11.68
C ILE A 46 12.79 6.82 10.61
N GLU A 47 13.49 7.58 9.78
CA GLU A 47 12.88 8.33 8.67
C GLU A 47 12.25 7.37 7.64
N TYR A 48 12.99 6.33 7.23
CA TYR A 48 12.47 5.31 6.33
C TYR A 48 11.23 4.61 6.92
N GLU A 49 11.26 4.25 8.20
CA GLU A 49 10.12 3.62 8.88
C GLU A 49 8.90 4.55 8.90
N ALA A 50 9.08 5.82 9.29
CA ALA A 50 8.00 6.80 9.32
C ALA A 50 7.39 7.06 7.92
N VAL A 51 8.23 7.24 6.91
CA VAL A 51 7.80 7.44 5.52
C VAL A 51 7.10 6.19 4.98
N THR A 52 7.55 4.99 5.37
CA THR A 52 6.91 3.73 4.96
C THR A 52 5.53 3.58 5.55
N MET A 53 5.33 3.89 6.83
CA MET A 53 4.01 3.85 7.45
C MET A 53 3.05 4.85 6.79
N GLU A 54 3.48 6.10 6.60
CA GLU A 54 2.64 7.10 5.92
C GLU A 54 2.32 6.71 4.47
N PHE A 55 3.27 6.07 3.77
CA PHE A 55 3.06 5.55 2.42
C PHE A 55 2.00 4.44 2.39
N LEU A 56 2.00 3.55 3.38
CA LEU A 56 1.00 2.49 3.51
C LEU A 56 -0.39 3.06 3.81
N ASP A 57 -0.47 4.06 4.69
CA ASP A 57 -1.73 4.75 4.97
C ASP A 57 -2.31 5.42 3.72
N ASP A 58 -1.46 6.04 2.89
CA ASP A 58 -1.88 6.59 1.60
C ASP A 58 -2.40 5.51 0.64
N CYS A 59 -1.83 4.30 0.67
CA CYS A 59 -2.34 3.15 -0.09
C CYS A 59 -3.70 2.69 0.43
N ILE A 60 -3.89 2.60 1.75
CA ILE A 60 -5.16 2.23 2.39
C ILE A 60 -6.25 3.25 2.05
N ARG A 61 -5.96 4.55 2.17
CA ARG A 61 -6.88 5.64 1.77
C ARG A 61 -7.21 5.57 0.29
N SER A 62 -6.26 5.23 -0.57
CA SER A 62 -6.49 5.09 -2.02
C SER A 62 -7.41 3.91 -2.37
N LEU A 63 -7.44 2.88 -1.52
CA LEU A 63 -8.39 1.77 -1.61
C LEU A 63 -9.77 2.10 -1.02
N GLY A 64 -9.94 3.31 -0.46
CA GLY A 64 -11.17 3.74 0.22
C GLY A 64 -11.28 3.29 1.67
N GLY A 65 -10.20 2.74 2.26
CA GLY A 65 -10.13 2.40 3.66
C GLY A 65 -9.76 3.59 4.56
N ASP A 66 -9.94 3.40 5.86
CA ASP A 66 -9.46 4.32 6.89
C ASP A 66 -8.28 3.68 7.64
N PRO A 67 -7.05 4.22 7.53
CA PRO A 67 -5.89 3.67 8.21
C PRO A 67 -5.92 3.86 9.74
N ASP A 68 -6.77 4.75 10.24
CA ASP A 68 -6.94 5.01 11.67
C ASP A 68 -8.15 4.25 12.25
N ALA A 69 -8.83 3.43 11.43
CA ALA A 69 -9.88 2.57 11.94
C ALA A 69 -9.29 1.56 12.92
N GLU A 70 -9.83 1.55 14.14
CA GLU A 70 -9.63 0.44 15.07
C GLU A 70 -10.05 -0.84 14.33
N GLU A 71 -9.29 -1.94 14.48
CA GLU A 71 -9.67 -3.24 13.90
C GLU A 71 -10.99 -3.70 14.54
N ASP A 72 -12.12 -3.22 14.04
CA ASP A 72 -13.44 -3.73 14.35
C ASP A 72 -13.51 -5.13 13.72
N ASP A 73 -13.39 -6.15 14.57
CA ASP A 73 -13.53 -7.57 14.24
C ASP A 73 -15.00 -7.92 13.84
N ASP A 74 -15.62 -7.17 12.92
CA ASP A 74 -16.91 -7.48 12.27
C ASP A 74 -17.46 -6.38 11.31
N CYS A 75 -16.79 -6.03 10.21
CA CYS A 75 -17.53 -5.36 9.12
C CYS A 75 -16.96 -5.63 7.72
N PHE A 76 -17.27 -6.79 7.16
CA PHE A 76 -17.31 -6.95 5.70
C PHE A 76 -18.44 -6.06 5.17
N GLY A 77 -18.09 -4.89 4.62
CA GLY A 77 -19.03 -3.94 4.03
C GLY A 77 -19.93 -4.60 2.97
N VAL A 78 -21.20 -4.76 3.30
CA VAL A 78 -22.27 -5.05 2.35
C VAL A 78 -22.40 -3.84 1.41
N GLY A 79 -22.28 -4.09 0.11
CA GLY A 79 -22.29 -3.06 -0.93
C GLY A 79 -23.53 -2.17 -0.90
N ALA A 80 -23.32 -0.88 -1.11
CA ALA A 80 -24.39 0.07 -1.44
C ALA A 80 -24.70 -0.06 -2.93
N THR A 81 -25.86 -0.64 -3.25
CA THR A 81 -26.48 -0.55 -4.57
C THR A 81 -27.12 0.83 -4.73
N GLY A 82 -26.79 1.50 -5.84
CA GLY A 82 -27.49 2.66 -6.37
C GLY A 82 -27.99 2.35 -7.77
#